data_AF-A0A953NM42-F1
#
_entry.id   AF-A0A953NM42-F1
#
_cell.length_a   1.000
_cell.length_b   1.000
_cell.length_c   1.000
_cell.angle_alpha   90.00
_cell.angle_beta   90.00
_cell.angle_gamma   90.00
#
_symmetry.space_group_name_H-M   'P 1'
#
loop_
_entity.id
_entity.type
_entity.pdbx_description
1 polymer ?
#
loop_
_entity_poly.entity_id
_entity_poly.type
_entity_poly.pdbx_seq_one_letter_code
_entity_poly.pdbx_strand_id
1 'polypeptide(L)'
;MLHLASTLVLFLVAAGLWIRKKNPQWHQRLMVAAFSSDLLLVLYIEFTRHAVEKVVSRVRPLIWFHAAVSLAVLGCYVTMIALGRPMLAGRYETRALHRAVGITFVVLRSLNYVTSYMVT
;
A
#
# COMPACT_ATOMS: atom_id res chain seq x y z
N MET A 1 -16.81 1.41 -6.81
CA MET A 1 -16.29 0.17 -6.18
C MET A 1 -14.82 0.28 -5.77
N LEU A 2 -13.94 0.88 -6.59
CA LEU A 2 -12.51 1.04 -6.27
C LEU A 2 -12.23 1.82 -4.96
N HIS A 3 -13.00 2.87 -4.66
CA HIS A 3 -12.86 3.60 -3.39
C HIS A 3 -13.21 2.75 -2.17
N LEU A 4 -14.20 1.85 -2.26
CA LEU A 4 -14.54 0.93 -1.17
C LEU A 4 -13.39 -0.05 -0.91
N ALA A 5 -12.79 -0.60 -1.97
CA ALA A 5 -11.61 -1.45 -1.86
C ALA A 5 -10.43 -0.69 -1.23
N SER A 6 -10.17 0.54 -1.65
CA SER A 6 -9.09 1.36 -1.08
C SER A 6 -9.36 1.76 0.37
N THR A 7 -10.61 2.00 0.74
CA THR A 7 -11.03 2.25 2.14
C THR A 7 -10.83 1.00 3.00
N LEU A 8 -11.16 -0.18 2.49
CA LEU A 8 -10.92 -1.45 3.16
C LEU A 8 -9.42 -1.64 3.44
N VAL A 9 -8.56 -1.33 2.48
CA VAL A 9 -7.10 -1.41 2.71
C VAL A 9 -6.65 -0.46 3.82
N LEU A 10 -7.10 0.80 3.82
CA LEU A 10 -6.79 1.73 4.90
C LEU A 10 -7.26 1.21 6.26
N PHE A 11 -8.44 0.59 6.30
CA PHE A 11 -8.96 -0.05 7.51
C PHE A 11 -8.07 -1.21 7.97
N LEU A 12 -7.64 -2.10 7.07
CA LEU A 12 -6.73 -3.20 7.37
C LEU A 12 -5.38 -2.69 7.93
N VAL A 13 -4.82 -1.64 7.32
CA VAL A 13 -3.59 -0.99 7.79
C VAL A 13 -3.79 -0.41 9.19
N ALA A 14 -4.87 0.34 9.41
CA ALA A 14 -5.16 0.94 10.71
C ALA A 14 -5.35 -0.11 11.80
N ALA A 15 -6.13 -1.16 11.52
CA ALA A 15 -6.34 -2.28 12.42
C ALA A 15 -5.03 -3.02 12.71
N GLY A 16 -4.21 -3.28 11.69
CA GLY A 16 -2.88 -3.88 11.81
C GLY A 16 -1.95 -3.06 12.71
N LEU A 17 -1.95 -1.74 12.57
CA LEU A 17 -1.12 -0.84 13.39
C LEU A 17 -1.60 -0.78 14.85
N TRP A 18 -2.90 -0.83 15.10
CA TRP A 18 -3.47 -0.82 16.45
C TRP A 18 -3.05 -2.09 17.21
N ILE A 19 -3.23 -3.26 16.61
CA ILE A 19 -2.97 -4.53 17.30
C ILE A 19 -1.49 -4.91 17.36
N ARG A 20 -0.60 -4.17 16.69
CA ARG A 20 0.84 -4.50 16.58
C ARG A 20 1.55 -4.81 17.89
N LYS A 21 1.20 -4.10 18.97
CA LYS A 21 1.82 -4.30 20.30
C LYS A 21 1.25 -5.50 21.04
N LYS A 22 -0.06 -5.76 20.86
CA LYS A 22 -0.78 -6.83 21.57
C LYS A 22 -0.55 -8.17 20.90
N ASN A 23 -0.64 -8.22 19.57
CA ASN A 23 -0.54 -9.45 18.79
C ASN A 23 0.24 -9.21 17.48
N PRO A 24 1.58 -9.37 17.51
CA PRO A 24 2.44 -9.20 16.33
C PRO A 24 2.07 -10.12 15.16
N GLN A 25 1.59 -11.34 15.44
CA GLN A 25 1.14 -12.28 14.41
C GLN A 25 -0.08 -11.76 13.64
N TRP A 26 -1.04 -11.15 14.35
CA TRP A 26 -2.21 -10.57 13.70
C TRP A 26 -1.86 -9.29 12.94
N HIS A 27 -0.92 -8.48 13.45
CA HIS A 27 -0.37 -7.37 12.68
C HIS A 27 0.20 -7.85 11.34
N GLN A 28 1.03 -8.89 11.34
CA GLN A 28 1.58 -9.45 10.12
C GLN A 28 0.48 -9.91 9.14
N ARG A 29 -0.52 -10.67 9.63
CA ARG A 29 -1.61 -11.17 8.80
C ARG A 29 -2.42 -10.04 8.15
N LEU A 30 -2.76 -9.00 8.91
CA LEU A 30 -3.50 -7.84 8.39
C LEU A 30 -2.67 -7.02 7.41
N MET A 31 -1.38 -6.81 7.68
CA MET A 31 -0.50 -6.08 6.76
C MET A 31 -0.30 -6.85 5.44
N VAL A 32 -0.19 -8.19 5.49
CA VAL A 32 -0.12 -9.03 4.28
C VAL A 32 -1.44 -8.97 3.51
N ALA A 33 -2.59 -9.02 4.19
CA ALA A 33 -3.89 -8.87 3.53
C ALA A 33 -4.01 -7.49 2.86
N ALA A 34 -3.62 -6.41 3.54
CA ALA A 34 -3.60 -5.06 3.00
C ALA A 34 -2.70 -4.94 1.76
N PHE A 35 -1.49 -5.52 1.81
CA PHE A 35 -0.57 -5.57 0.68
C PHE A 35 -1.15 -6.31 -0.52
N SER A 36 -1.67 -7.52 -0.30
CA SER A 36 -2.27 -8.32 -1.37
C SER A 36 -3.45 -7.59 -2.01
N SER A 37 -4.29 -6.93 -1.22
CA SER A 37 -5.40 -6.12 -1.73
C SER A 37 -4.92 -4.92 -2.55
N ASP A 38 -3.91 -4.18 -2.09
CA ASP A 38 -3.33 -3.07 -2.87
C ASP A 38 -2.70 -3.57 -4.18
N LEU A 39 -1.95 -4.67 -4.14
CA LEU A 39 -1.33 -5.26 -5.34
C LEU A 39 -2.40 -5.69 -6.36
N LEU A 40 -3.45 -6.38 -5.91
CA LEU A 40 -4.56 -6.79 -6.77
C LEU A 40 -5.29 -5.58 -7.37
N LEU A 41 -5.46 -4.50 -6.59
CA LEU A 41 -6.12 -3.29 -7.07
C LEU A 41 -5.31 -2.62 -8.17
N VAL A 42 -3.99 -2.49 -7.99
CA VAL A 42 -3.09 -1.95 -9.01
C VAL A 42 -3.10 -2.81 -10.27
N LEU A 43 -2.98 -4.13 -10.13
CA LEU A 43 -3.03 -5.04 -11.27
C LEU A 43 -4.36 -4.94 -12.03
N TYR A 44 -5.48 -4.89 -11.31
CA TYR A 44 -6.81 -4.74 -11.91
C TYR A 44 -6.94 -3.43 -12.72
N ILE A 45 -6.47 -2.32 -12.15
CA ILE A 45 -6.49 -1.02 -12.83
C ILE A 45 -5.59 -1.07 -14.08
N GLU A 46 -4.38 -1.63 -13.97
CA GLU A 46 -3.44 -1.71 -15.09
C GLU A 46 -4.00 -2.53 -16.26
N PHE A 47 -4.57 -3.72 -15.98
CA PHE A 47 -5.21 -4.54 -17.01
C PHE A 47 -6.40 -3.85 -17.67
N THR A 48 -7.20 -3.11 -16.89
CA THR A 48 -8.35 -2.37 -17.41
C THR A 48 -7.90 -1.17 -18.26
N ARG A 49 -6.88 -0.45 -17.80
CA ARG A 49 -6.34 0.73 -18.48
C ARG A 49 -5.68 0.37 -19.80
N HIS A 50 -4.88 -0.69 -19.86
CA HIS A 50 -4.29 -1.17 -21.10
C HIS A 50 -5.33 -1.54 -22.17
N ALA A 51 -6.52 -2.00 -21.76
CA ALA A 51 -7.61 -2.26 -22.70
C ALA A 51 -8.24 -0.96 -23.24
N VAL A 52 -8.33 0.09 -22.42
CA VAL A 52 -8.94 1.39 -22.78
C VAL A 52 -7.99 2.29 -23.58
N GLU A 53 -6.69 2.31 -23.25
CA GLU A 53 -5.68 3.15 -23.94
C GLU A 53 -5.48 2.76 -25.41
N LYS A 54 -5.80 1.52 -25.77
CA LYS A 54 -5.86 1.08 -27.18
C LYS A 54 -6.94 1.80 -27.99
N VAL A 55 -7.84 2.53 -27.33
CA VAL A 55 -8.99 3.20 -27.95
C VAL A 55 -9.00 4.72 -27.69
N VAL A 56 -8.36 5.22 -26.62
CA VAL A 56 -8.39 6.67 -26.24
C VAL A 56 -7.02 7.16 -25.76
N SER A 57 -6.52 8.28 -26.30
CA SER A 57 -5.09 8.69 -26.20
C SER A 57 -4.76 9.90 -25.29
N ARG A 58 -5.58 10.28 -24.30
CA ARG A 58 -5.24 11.41 -23.40
C ARG A 58 -5.08 11.00 -21.95
N VAL A 59 -3.82 10.87 -21.51
CA VAL A 59 -3.46 10.67 -20.09
C VAL A 59 -3.15 12.03 -19.44
N ARG A 60 -3.73 12.28 -18.25
CA ARG A 60 -3.49 13.51 -17.47
C ARG A 60 -2.27 13.36 -16.54
N PRO A 61 -1.45 14.40 -16.30
CA PRO A 61 -0.30 14.35 -15.38
C PRO A 61 -0.63 13.82 -13.98
N LEU A 62 -1.83 14.10 -13.47
CA LEU A 62 -2.29 13.64 -12.16
C LEU A 62 -2.38 12.11 -12.06
N ILE A 63 -2.72 11.43 -13.16
CA ILE A 63 -2.78 9.96 -13.22
C ILE A 63 -1.38 9.39 -13.05
N TRP A 64 -0.37 9.99 -13.71
CA TRP A 64 1.03 9.59 -13.56
C TRP A 64 1.53 9.79 -12.14
N PHE A 65 1.20 10.92 -11.52
CA PHE A 65 1.55 11.17 -10.12
C PHE A 65 0.93 10.11 -9.19
N HIS A 66 -0.38 9.85 -9.32
CA HIS A 66 -1.06 8.83 -8.53
C HIS A 66 -0.46 7.43 -8.74
N ALA A 67 -0.16 7.05 -9.98
CA ALA A 67 0.48 5.78 -10.30
C ALA A 67 1.89 5.67 -9.68
N ALA A 68 2.69 6.73 -9.74
CA ALA A 68 4.02 6.76 -9.12
C ALA A 68 3.94 6.62 -7.59
N VAL A 69 2.99 7.31 -6.94
CA VAL A 69 2.74 7.17 -5.51
C VAL A 69 2.28 5.74 -5.18
N SER A 70 1.38 5.15 -5.98
CA SER A 70 0.95 3.75 -5.82
C SER A 70 2.12 2.77 -5.89
N LEU A 71 3.04 2.98 -6.84
CA LEU A 71 4.24 2.15 -6.96
C LEU A 71 5.18 2.33 -5.76
N ALA A 72 5.37 3.56 -5.28
CA ALA A 72 6.17 3.84 -4.09
C ALA A 72 5.59 3.17 -2.83
N VAL A 73 4.27 3.14 -2.69
CA VAL A 73 3.56 2.42 -1.62
C VAL A 73 3.86 0.91 -1.68
N LEU A 74 3.78 0.29 -2.87
CA LEU A 74 4.13 -1.13 -3.04
C LEU A 74 5.60 -1.39 -2.70
N GLY A 75 6.51 -0.50 -3.11
CA GLY A 75 7.93 -0.56 -2.71
C GLY A 75 8.10 -0.53 -1.19
N CYS A 76 7.40 0.38 -0.51
CA CYS A 76 7.42 0.44 0.95
C CYS A 76 6.94 -0.86 1.60
N TYR A 77 5.89 -1.51 1.09
CA TYR A 77 5.47 -2.82 1.60
C TYR A 77 6.56 -3.87 1.50
N VAL A 78 7.23 -3.98 0.35
CA VAL A 78 8.33 -4.94 0.15
C VAL A 78 9.46 -4.67 1.14
N THR A 79 9.86 -3.41 1.31
CA THR A 79 10.88 -3.01 2.29
C THR A 79 10.43 -3.35 3.72
N MET A 80 9.18 -3.07 4.09
CA MET A 80 8.63 -3.38 5.41
C MET A 80 8.64 -4.88 5.72
N ILE A 81 8.29 -5.73 4.73
CA ILE A 81 8.36 -7.19 4.85
C ILE A 81 9.83 -7.63 5.05
N ALA A 82 10.75 -7.10 4.26
CA ALA A 82 12.17 -7.43 4.37
C ALA A 82 12.74 -7.05 5.75
N LEU A 83 12.43 -5.85 6.25
CA LEU A 83 12.88 -5.37 7.55
C LEU A 83 12.18 -6.05 8.74
N GLY A 84 10.97 -6.55 8.54
CA GLY A 84 10.20 -7.27 9.56
C GLY A 84 10.66 -8.72 9.78
N ARG A 85 11.22 -9.38 8.75
CA ARG A 85 11.71 -10.77 8.85
C ARG A 85 12.78 -10.97 9.95
N PRO A 86 13.85 -10.15 10.06
CA PRO A 86 14.80 -10.23 11.16
C PRO A 86 14.17 -10.06 12.54
N MET A 87 13.17 -9.17 12.65
CA MET A 87 12.48 -8.90 13.93
C MET A 87 11.67 -10.11 14.41
N LEU A 88 11.11 -10.89 13.49
CA LEU A 88 10.45 -12.17 13.81
C LEU A 88 11.44 -13.22 14.32
N ALA A 89 12.70 -13.14 13.90
CA ALA A 89 13.80 -13.97 14.40
C ALA A 89 14.46 -13.41 15.69
N GLY A 90 13.84 -12.40 16.34
CA GLY A 90 14.35 -11.79 17.57
C GLY A 90 15.47 -10.76 17.39
N ARG A 91 15.82 -10.39 16.15
CA ARG A 91 16.84 -9.38 15.85
C ARG A 91 16.19 -8.01 15.64
N TYR A 92 16.38 -7.10 16.60
CA TYR A 92 15.68 -5.80 16.64
C TYR A 92 16.47 -4.62 16.07
N GLU A 93 17.64 -4.85 15.48
CA GLU A 93 18.50 -3.80 14.90
C GLU A 93 17.80 -2.98 13.81
N THR A 94 16.95 -3.64 13.01
CA THR A 94 16.21 -3.00 11.92
C THR A 94 14.94 -2.26 12.38
N ARG A 95 14.61 -2.27 13.67
CA ARG A 95 13.33 -1.75 14.20
C ARG A 95 13.15 -0.25 13.96
N ALA A 96 14.22 0.54 14.09
CA ALA A 96 14.18 1.98 13.83
C ALA A 96 13.85 2.27 12.37
N LEU A 97 14.51 1.56 11.45
CA LEU A 97 14.28 1.69 10.00
C LEU A 97 12.88 1.19 9.63
N HIS A 98 12.42 0.06 10.18
CA HIS A 98 11.06 -0.44 9.98
C HIS A 98 10.01 0.58 10.45
N ARG A 99 10.25 1.29 11.56
CA ARG A 99 9.36 2.37 12.00
C ARG A 99 9.38 3.57 11.04
N ALA A 100 10.56 3.99 10.58
CA ALA A 100 10.69 5.11 9.65
C ALA A 100 9.98 4.83 8.33
N VAL A 101 10.26 3.68 7.71
CA VAL A 101 9.58 3.24 6.48
C VAL A 101 8.09 3.07 6.72
N GLY A 102 7.66 2.57 7.88
CA GLY A 102 6.25 2.45 8.23
C GLY A 102 5.52 3.79 8.30
N ILE A 103 6.17 4.85 8.80
CA ILE A 103 5.60 6.21 8.80
C ILE A 103 5.49 6.73 7.36
N THR A 104 6.56 6.62 6.58
CA THR A 104 6.58 7.00 5.17
C THR A 104 5.47 6.28 4.39
N PHE A 105 5.31 4.98 4.62
CA PHE A 105 4.26 4.16 4.03
C PHE A 105 2.86 4.71 4.34
N VAL A 106 2.55 5.02 5.61
CA VAL A 106 1.23 5.54 5.99
C VAL A 106 0.96 6.89 5.30
N VAL A 107 1.94 7.79 5.28
CA VAL A 107 1.81 9.09 4.61
C VAL A 107 1.54 8.91 3.11
N LEU A 108 2.36 8.10 2.42
CA LEU A 108 2.18 7.83 1.00
C LEU A 108 0.85 7.12 0.72
N ARG A 109 0.43 6.17 1.56
CA ARG A 109 -0.83 5.43 1.36
C ARG A 109 -2.06 6.32 1.55
N SER A 110 -2.02 7.23 2.51
CA SER A 110 -3.07 8.25 2.70
C SER A 110 -3.10 9.23 1.52
N LEU A 111 -1.94 9.70 1.06
CA LEU A 111 -1.85 10.54 -0.15
C LEU A 111 -2.39 9.80 -1.39
N ASN A 112 -2.06 8.52 -1.55
CA ASN A 112 -2.54 7.69 -2.63
C ASN A 112 -4.07 7.55 -2.60
N TYR A 113 -4.63 7.36 -1.41
CA TYR A 113 -6.07 7.31 -1.22
C TYR A 113 -6.75 8.63 -1.60
N VAL A 114 -6.23 9.77 -1.14
CA VAL A 114 -6.80 11.09 -1.48
C VAL A 114 -6.73 11.33 -2.99
N THR A 115 -5.57 11.11 -3.61
CA THR A 115 -5.38 11.29 -5.05
C THR A 115 -6.26 10.35 -5.88
N SER A 116 -6.65 9.18 -5.35
CA SER A 116 -7.59 8.29 -6.03
C SER A 116 -8.93 8.97 -6.35
N TYR A 117 -9.45 9.83 -5.46
CA TYR A 117 -10.70 10.57 -5.71
C TYR A 117 -10.58 11.65 -6.80
N MET A 118 -9.36 12.02 -7.19
CA MET A 118 -9.11 13.05 -8.18
C MET A 118 -8.82 12.47 -9.57
N VAL A 119 -8.48 11.18 -9.64
CA VAL A 119 -8.12 10.46 -10.89
C VAL A 119 -9.16 9.45 -11.34
N THR A 120 -10.10 9.08 -10.47
CA THR A 120 -11.23 8.18 -10.77
C THR A 120 -12.42 9.00 -11.24
#